data_AF-A0A0Q6FGT4-F1
#
_entry.id   AF-A0A0Q6FGT4-F1
#
_cell.length_a   1.000
_cell.length_b   1.000
_cell.length_c   1.000
_cell.angle_alpha   90.00
_cell.angle_beta   90.00
_cell.angle_gamma   90.00
#
_symmetry.space_group_name_H-M   'P 1'
#
loop_
_entity.id
_entity.type
_entity.pdbx_description
1 polymer ?
#
loop_
_entity_poly.entity_id
_entity_poly.type
_entity_poly.pdbx_seq_one_letter_code
_entity_poly.pdbx_strand_id
1 'polypeptide(L)'
;MLRVALFLLLLGAVVWAFFWVLDRRRQASGPGEAGGSGGRPAPRPPRGPDDDEDFLRELDRKRRHDKRQRPASPPPPPPAQPTDDSTSEGEQTDENA
;
A
#
# COMPACT_ATOMS: atom_id res chain seq x y z
N MET A 1 32.04 -17.72 29.48
CA MET A 1 31.86 -16.90 28.26
C MET A 1 30.72 -17.42 27.38
N LEU A 2 30.74 -18.69 26.95
CA LEU A 2 29.72 -19.25 26.04
C LEU A 2 28.28 -19.12 26.56
N ARG A 3 28.05 -19.38 27.85
CA ARG A 3 26.72 -19.24 28.48
C ARG A 3 26.16 -17.82 28.39
N VAL A 4 27.02 -16.81 28.54
CA VAL A 4 26.63 -15.40 28.44
C VAL A 4 26.32 -15.04 26.98
N ALA A 5 27.12 -15.53 26.04
CA ALA A 5 26.86 -15.34 24.61
C ALA A 5 25.53 -15.98 24.17
N LEU A 6 25.23 -17.21 24.63
CA LEU A 6 23.97 -17.88 24.37
C LEU A 6 22.79 -17.12 24.99
N PHE A 7 22.96 -16.56 26.19
CA PHE A 7 21.93 -15.78 26.84
C PHE A 7 21.62 -14.48 26.07
N LEU A 8 22.65 -13.78 25.60
CA LEU A 8 22.49 -12.56 24.79
C LEU A 8 21.83 -12.86 23.44
N LEU A 9 22.20 -13.98 22.80
CA LEU A 9 21.61 -14.40 21.54
C LEU A 9 20.15 -14.78 21.72
N LEU A 10 19.82 -15.52 22.78
CA LEU A 10 18.44 -15.87 23.14
C LEU A 10 17.62 -14.62 23.46
N LEU A 11 18.16 -13.70 24.26
CA LEU A 11 17.51 -12.44 24.61
C LEU A 11 17.23 -11.61 23.35
N GLY A 12 18.19 -11.50 22.44
CA GLY A 12 18.04 -10.83 21.16
C GLY A 12 16.93 -11.46 20.30
N ALA A 13 16.89 -12.80 20.23
CA ALA A 13 15.85 -13.52 19.49
C ALA A 13 14.46 -13.29 20.09
N VAL A 14 14.33 -13.27 21.42
CA VAL A 14 13.06 -12.99 22.11
C VAL A 14 12.57 -11.57 21.84
N VAL A 15 13.45 -10.57 21.96
CA VAL A 15 13.11 -9.17 21.67
C VAL A 15 12.70 -9.03 20.21
N TRP A 16 13.47 -9.61 19.29
CA TRP A 16 13.15 -9.60 17.87
C TRP A 16 11.78 -10.23 17.58
N ALA A 17 11.50 -11.41 18.14
CA ALA A 17 10.22 -12.09 17.98
C ALA A 17 9.06 -11.28 18.57
N PHE A 18 9.27 -10.64 19.72
CA PHE A 18 8.26 -9.78 20.34
C PHE A 18 7.86 -8.62 19.42
N PHE A 19 8.84 -7.88 18.89
CA PHE A 19 8.58 -6.81 17.93
C PHE A 19 7.96 -7.34 16.63
N TRP A 20 8.41 -8.49 16.13
CA TRP A 20 7.84 -9.15 14.95
C TRP A 20 6.35 -9.48 15.14
N VAL A 21 5.96 -10.02 16.30
CA VAL A 21 4.55 -10.31 16.61
C VAL A 21 3.72 -9.03 16.76
N LEU A 22 4.26 -8.00 17.43
CA LEU A 22 3.57 -6.72 17.57
C LEU A 22 3.35 -6.04 16.21
N ASP A 23 4.36 -6.06 15.35
CA ASP A 23 4.30 -5.50 13.99
C ASP A 23 3.32 -6.29 13.11
N ARG A 24 3.37 -7.63 13.18
CA ARG A 24 2.41 -8.51 12.49
C ARG A 24 0.96 -8.23 12.88
N ARG A 25 0.68 -7.93 14.15
CA ARG A 25 -0.67 -7.58 14.63
C ARG A 25 -1.12 -6.20 14.14
N ARG A 26 -0.19 -5.25 13.98
CA ARG A 26 -0.48 -3.91 13.43
C ARG A 26 -0.74 -3.98 11.92
N GLN A 27 0.04 -4.77 11.18
CA GLN A 27 -0.15 -5.02 9.74
C GLN A 27 -1.46 -5.76 9.44
N ALA A 28 -1.95 -6.61 10.35
CA ALA A 28 -3.26 -7.26 10.19
C ALA A 28 -4.46 -6.30 10.27
N SER A 29 -4.25 -5.03 10.65
CA SER A 29 -5.32 -4.03 10.81
C SER A 29 -5.32 -2.90 9.75
N GLY A 30 -4.45 -2.94 8.73
CA GLY A 30 -4.45 -1.89 7.69
C GLY A 30 -3.71 -2.29 6.41
N PRO A 31 -4.26 -2.03 5.22
CA PRO A 31 -3.54 -2.19 3.97
C PRO A 31 -2.59 -0.99 3.81
N GLY A 32 -1.29 -1.21 3.88
CA GLY A 32 -0.31 -0.16 3.66
C GLY A 32 1.11 -0.57 4.00
N GLU A 33 1.74 -1.26 3.05
CA GLU A 33 3.19 -1.28 2.80
C GLU A 33 4.14 -1.69 3.93
N ALA A 34 4.60 -2.94 3.84
CA ALA A 34 5.90 -3.34 4.36
C ALA A 34 7.02 -2.78 3.46
N GLY A 35 8.03 -2.13 4.04
CA GLY A 35 9.25 -1.83 3.30
C GLY A 35 10.23 -0.90 4.01
N GLY A 36 11.26 -1.47 4.64
CA GLY A 36 12.57 -0.81 4.71
C GLY A 36 12.94 -0.07 5.99
N SER A 37 13.80 -0.72 6.77
CA SER A 37 14.88 -0.14 7.59
C SER A 37 15.22 1.34 7.34
N GLY A 38 15.15 2.17 8.40
CA GLY A 38 16.15 3.21 8.65
C GLY A 38 15.78 4.69 8.48
N GLY A 39 14.55 5.05 8.14
CA GLY A 39 14.12 6.45 8.10
C GLY A 39 13.61 6.93 9.46
N ARG A 40 14.12 8.06 9.99
CA ARG A 40 13.46 8.80 11.08
C ARG A 40 11.94 8.85 10.81
N PRO A 41 11.07 8.67 11.81
CA PRO A 41 9.64 8.87 11.59
C PRO A 41 9.48 10.27 11.02
N ALA A 42 9.13 10.36 9.74
CA ALA A 42 8.75 11.64 9.16
C ALA A 42 7.64 12.18 10.06
N PRO A 43 7.74 13.44 10.54
CA PRO A 43 6.68 14.02 11.33
C PRO A 43 5.40 13.82 10.53
N ARG A 44 4.43 13.11 11.15
CA ARG A 44 3.16 12.81 10.49
C ARG A 44 2.62 14.15 10.00
N PRO A 45 2.28 14.28 8.70
CA PRO A 45 1.70 15.52 8.22
C PRO A 45 0.50 15.88 9.10
N PRO A 46 0.28 17.17 9.41
CA PRO A 46 -0.86 17.58 10.20
C PRO A 46 -2.11 17.00 9.56
N ARG A 47 -2.75 16.10 10.31
CA ARG A 47 -3.93 15.36 9.86
C ARG A 47 -5.06 16.36 9.76
N GLY A 48 -5.60 16.54 8.56
CA GLY A 48 -6.75 17.40 8.38
C GLY A 48 -7.97 16.82 9.13
N PRO A 49 -8.95 17.66 9.51
CA PRO A 49 -10.22 17.18 10.07
C PRO A 49 -10.92 16.11 9.20
N ASP A 50 -10.63 16.11 7.89
CA ASP A 50 -11.17 15.16 6.91
C ASP A 50 -10.44 13.79 6.90
N ASP A 51 -9.26 13.70 7.52
CA ASP A 51 -8.45 12.47 7.55
C ASP A 51 -8.65 11.67 8.85
N ASP A 52 -9.47 12.15 9.78
CA ASP A 52 -9.71 11.48 11.06
C ASP A 52 -10.46 10.16 10.88
N GLU A 53 -10.16 9.18 11.75
CA GLU A 53 -10.76 7.85 11.67
C GLU A 53 -12.28 7.88 11.80
N ASP A 54 -12.82 8.83 12.57
CA ASP A 54 -14.25 9.03 12.74
C ASP A 54 -14.92 9.53 11.46
N PHE A 55 -14.30 10.46 10.73
CA PHE A 55 -14.82 10.96 9.45
C PHE A 55 -14.80 9.88 8.36
N LEU A 56 -13.71 9.12 8.26
CA LEU A 56 -13.59 7.99 7.34
C LEU A 56 -14.65 6.91 7.62
N ARG A 57 -14.95 6.67 8.90
CA ARG A 57 -15.97 5.71 9.33
C ARG A 57 -17.39 6.18 8.99
N GLU A 58 -17.67 7.46 9.14
CA GLU A 58 -18.93 8.08 8.74
C GLU A 58 -19.13 7.98 7.21
N LEU A 59 -18.09 8.26 6.43
CA LEU A 59 -18.08 8.11 4.97
C LEU A 59 -18.33 6.66 4.53
N ASP A 60 -17.67 5.69 5.17
CA ASP A 60 -17.86 4.28 4.84
C ASP A 60 -19.30 3.82 5.15
N ARG A 61 -19.87 4.27 6.29
CA ARG A 61 -21.29 4.05 6.60
C ARG A 61 -22.19 4.60 5.50
N LYS A 62 -21.97 5.85 5.08
CA LYS A 62 -22.76 6.51 4.03
C LYS A 62 -22.68 5.75 2.70
N ARG A 63 -21.47 5.39 2.24
CA ARG A 63 -21.26 4.63 0.99
C ARG A 63 -21.99 3.28 1.00
N ARG A 64 -22.02 2.58 2.15
CA ARG A 64 -22.74 1.32 2.31
C ARG A 64 -24.25 1.50 2.20
N HIS A 65 -24.80 2.59 2.73
CA HIS A 65 -26.22 2.92 2.59
C HIS A 65 -26.58 3.25 1.13
N ASP A 66 -25.77 4.04 0.44
CA ASP A 66 -26.01 4.39 -0.96
C ASP A 66 -25.96 3.15 -1.88
N LYS A 67 -25.01 2.24 -1.63
CA LYS A 67 -24.88 0.98 -2.40
C LYS A 67 -26.09 0.05 -2.22
N ARG A 68 -26.73 0.09 -1.05
CA ARG A 68 -27.96 -0.68 -0.78
C ARG A 68 -29.18 -0.06 -1.46
N GLN A 69 -29.18 1.26 -1.64
CA GLN A 69 -30.29 1.99 -2.25
C GLN A 69 -30.19 2.07 -3.78
N ARG A 70 -29.01 1.88 -4.37
CA ARG A 70 -28.83 1.87 -5.81
C ARG A 70 -29.24 0.50 -6.39
N PRO A 71 -30.39 0.37 -7.10
CA PRO A 71 -30.67 -0.84 -7.86
C PRO A 71 -29.55 -1.04 -8.88
N ALA A 72 -29.10 -2.29 -9.04
CA ALA A 72 -27.93 -2.66 -9.83
C ALA A 72 -27.99 -2.03 -11.23
N SER A 73 -27.20 -0.98 -11.46
CA SER A 73 -26.94 -0.51 -12.81
C SER A 73 -26.13 -1.59 -13.53
N PRO A 74 -26.46 -1.92 -14.79
CA PRO A 74 -25.72 -2.92 -15.55
C PRO A 74 -24.24 -2.55 -15.62
N PRO A 75 -23.34 -3.55 -15.66
CA PRO A 75 -21.91 -3.30 -15.70
C PRO A 75 -21.54 -2.41 -16.90
N PRO A 76 -20.59 -1.47 -16.75
CA PRO A 76 -20.10 -0.69 -17.88
C PRO A 76 -19.52 -1.64 -18.94
N PRO A 77 -19.67 -1.33 -20.24
CA PRO A 77 -19.06 -2.13 -21.30
C PRO A 77 -17.54 -2.19 -21.10
N PRO A 78 -16.89 -3.31 -21.46
CA PRO A 78 -15.45 -3.46 -21.30
C PRO A 78 -14.72 -2.33 -22.05
N PRO A 79 -13.61 -1.80 -21.48
CA PRO A 79 -12.81 -0.79 -22.16
C PRO A 79 -12.34 -1.36 -23.50
N ALA A 80 -12.61 -0.64 -24.59
CA ALA A 80 -12.13 -1.00 -25.92
C ALA A 80 -10.61 -1.18 -25.84
N GLN A 81 -10.14 -2.39 -26.16
CA GLN A 81 -8.71 -2.70 -26.09
C GLN A 81 -7.97 -1.81 -27.11
N PRO A 82 -6.82 -1.22 -26.74
CA PRO A 82 -5.98 -0.52 -27.69
C PRO A 82 -5.48 -1.56 -28.69
N THR A 83 -5.86 -1.40 -29.96
CA THR A 83 -5.28 -2.18 -31.05
C THR A 83 -3.85 -1.69 -31.23
N ASP A 84 -2.89 -2.50 -30.78
CA ASP A 84 -1.48 -2.35 -31.12
C ASP A 84 -1.31 -2.59 -32.62
N ASP A 85 -1.41 -1.51 -33.41
CA ASP A 85 -1.03 -1.53 -34.82
C ASP A 85 0.47 -1.21 -34.91
N SER A 86 1.28 -2.27 -34.80
CA SER A 86 2.65 -2.26 -35.31
C SER A 86 2.60 -2.46 -36.82
N THR A 87 2.73 -1.37 -37.57
CA THR A 87 3.12 -1.34 -38.99
C THR A 87 4.13 -0.20 -39.11
N SER A 88 5.43 -0.45 -38.95
CA SER A 88 6.36 -0.78 -40.04
C SER A 88 6.45 0.32 -41.11
N GLU A 89 7.70 0.68 -41.44
CA GLU A 89 8.19 1.23 -42.74
C GLU A 89 8.75 2.67 -42.76
N GLY A 90 9.97 2.78 -43.32
CA GLY A 90 10.65 4.00 -43.80
C GLY A 90 11.69 4.56 -42.81
N GLU A 91 12.98 4.24 -42.83
CA GLU A 91 13.98 4.39 -43.91
C GLU A 91 14.19 5.85 -44.39
N GLN A 92 15.47 6.20 -44.59
CA GLN A 92 16.07 7.46 -45.10
C GLN A 92 16.36 8.53 -44.05
N THR A 93 17.59 8.64 -43.52
CA THR A 93 18.86 9.12 -44.12
C THR A 93 18.90 10.61 -44.45
N ASP A 94 20.08 11.16 -44.15
CA ASP A 94 20.71 12.37 -44.69
C ASP A 94 20.36 13.70 -43.99
N GLU A 95 21.31 14.31 -43.30
CA GLU A 95 22.45 15.10 -43.83
C GLU A 95 22.06 16.57 -44.00
N ASN A 96 22.55 17.42 -43.08
CA ASN A 96 22.99 18.83 -43.22
C ASN A 96 22.84 19.52 -41.85
N ALA A 97 23.96 19.82 -41.18
CA ALA A 97 24.81 21.02 -41.36
C ALA A 97 24.24 22.24 -40.63
#